data_AF-A0A8C0PCR0-F1
#
_entry.id   AF-A0A8C0PCR0-F1
#
_cell.length_a   1.000
_cell.length_b   1.000
_cell.length_c   1.000
_cell.angle_alpha   90.00
_cell.angle_beta   90.00
_cell.angle_gamma   90.00
#
_symmetry.space_group_name_H-M   'P 1'
#
loop_
_entity.id
_entity.type
_entity.pdbx_description
1 polymer ?
#
loop_
_entity_poly.entity_id
_entity_poly.type
_entity_poly.pdbx_seq_one_letter_code
_entity_poly.pdbx_strand_id
1 'polypeptide(L)' 'MSSDMAWYPLLLTLLTHCTGSWAQSVLTQPSSVSGSLGQRVTVSCTGSSSNIGRYSVSWLYLLAPAAPGNRPQNHHLL' A
#
# COMPACT_ATOMS: atom_id res chain seq x y z
N MET A 1 49.52 17.76 8.67
CA MET A 1 48.37 18.67 8.77
C MET A 1 47.10 17.83 8.64
N SER A 2 46.22 17.95 9.63
CA SER A 2 45.16 17.00 9.98
C SER A 2 44.06 16.86 8.91
N SER A 3 43.94 15.67 8.33
CA SER A 3 42.78 15.24 7.55
C SER A 3 41.60 14.76 8.42
N ASP A 4 41.78 14.73 9.74
CA ASP A 4 40.84 14.14 10.71
C ASP A 4 39.49 14.86 10.83
N MET A 5 39.45 16.17 10.56
CA MET A 5 38.31 17.01 10.95
C MET A 5 37.18 17.07 9.92
N ALA A 6 37.42 16.63 8.69
CA ALA A 6 36.40 16.59 7.64
C ALA A 6 35.60 15.27 7.62
N TRP A 7 36.15 14.19 8.20
CA TRP A 7 35.47 12.89 8.27
C TRP A 7 34.31 12.90 9.26
N TYR A 8 34.47 13.54 10.42
CA TYR A 8 33.42 13.65 11.44
C TYR A 8 32.13 14.30 10.92
N PRO A 9 32.13 15.50 10.31
CA PRO A 9 30.89 16.11 9.82
C PRO A 9 30.26 15.32 8.68
N LEU A 10 31.05 14.63 7.84
CA LEU A 10 30.56 13.70 6.80
C LEU A 10 29.90 12.45 7.40
N LEU A 11 30.50 11.88 8.44
CA LEU A 11 29.94 10.74 9.16
C LEU A 11 28.64 11.14 9.87
N LEU A 12 28.61 12.31 10.54
CA LEU A 12 27.41 12.83 11.20
C LEU A 12 26.29 13.12 10.21
N THR A 13 26.59 13.73 9.05
CA THR A 13 25.59 13.94 8.01
C THR A 13 25.12 12.60 7.44
N LEU A 14 26.00 11.64 7.16
CA LEU A 14 25.58 10.33 6.70
C LEU A 14 24.67 9.64 7.72
N LEU A 15 25.01 9.68 9.01
CA LEU A 15 24.17 9.15 10.08
C LEU A 15 22.79 9.82 10.10
N THR A 16 22.71 11.16 10.02
CA THR A 16 21.41 11.86 10.02
C THR A 16 20.57 11.57 8.77
N HIS A 17 21.19 11.32 7.61
CA HIS A 17 20.49 10.93 6.38
C HIS A 17 20.09 9.44 6.40
N CYS A 18 20.84 8.58 7.10
CA CYS A 18 20.54 7.16 7.25
C CYS A 18 19.43 6.86 8.26
N THR A 19 19.16 7.76 9.22
CA THR A 19 18.00 7.63 10.15
C THR A 19 16.68 8.10 9.53
N GLY A 20 16.72 8.73 8.35
CA GLY A 20 15.55 9.25 7.65
C GLY A 20 14.89 8.20 6.76
N SER A 21 13.64 7.85 7.08
CA SER A 21 12.67 7.07 6.27
C SER A 21 12.64 5.56 6.49
N TRP A 22 12.10 5.17 7.64
CA TRP A 22 11.46 3.86 7.85
C TRP A 22 10.08 3.86 7.19
N ALA A 23 10.03 3.85 5.86
CA ALA A 23 8.76 3.78 5.14
C ALA A 23 8.24 2.33 5.14
N GLN A 24 7.02 2.11 5.65
CA GLN A 24 6.34 0.84 5.48
C GLN A 24 5.93 0.68 4.02
N SER A 25 6.16 -0.52 3.45
CA SER A 25 5.72 -0.79 2.08
C SER A 25 4.20 -0.98 2.04
N VAL A 26 3.56 -0.34 1.06
CA VAL A 26 2.10 -0.19 0.95
C VAL A 26 1.55 -1.08 -0.16
N LEU A 27 0.37 -1.65 0.05
CA LEU A 27 -0.41 -2.35 -0.98
C LEU A 27 -1.25 -1.35 -1.77
N THR A 28 -1.26 -1.50 -3.09
CA THR A 28 -2.06 -0.69 -4.01
C THR A 28 -3.14 -1.55 -4.65
N GLN A 29 -4.38 -1.09 -4.58
CA GLN A 29 -5.57 -1.70 -5.16
C GLN A 29 -6.41 -0.61 -5.85
N PRO A 30 -7.22 -0.94 -6.87
CA PRO A 30 -8.22 -0.02 -7.39
C PRO A 30 -9.19 0.41 -6.28
N SER A 31 -9.52 1.70 -6.21
CA SER A 31 -10.42 2.26 -5.19
C SER A 31 -11.86 1.74 -5.26
N SER A 32 -12.24 1.16 -6.41
CA SER A 32 -13.49 0.46 -6.58
C SER A 32 -13.50 -0.35 -7.87
N VAL A 33 -14.27 -1.43 -7.90
CA VAL A 33 -14.57 -2.20 -9.10
C VAL A 33 -16.08 -2.45 -9.18
N SER A 34 -16.65 -2.24 -10.37
CA SER A 34 -18.06 -2.55 -10.64
C SER A 34 -18.19 -3.69 -11.65
N GLY A 35 -19.28 -4.44 -11.54
CA GLY A 35 -19.68 -5.42 -12.54
C GLY A 35 -21.19 -5.63 -12.52
N SER A 36 -21.72 -6.02 -13.67
CA SER A 36 -23.14 -6.36 -13.80
C SER A 36 -23.47 -7.69 -13.13
N LEU A 37 -24.75 -7.88 -12.81
CA LEU A 37 -25.26 -9.14 -12.26
C LEU A 37 -24.81 -10.35 -13.12
N GLY A 38 -24.24 -11.35 -12.47
CA GLY A 38 -23.70 -12.55 -13.13
C GLY A 38 -22.31 -12.37 -13.75
N GLN A 39 -21.78 -11.15 -13.80
CA GLN A 39 -20.42 -10.90 -14.29
C GLN A 39 -19.39 -11.20 -13.20
N ARG A 40 -18.30 -11.88 -13.57
CA ARG A 40 -17.12 -12.01 -12.70
C ARG A 40 -16.30 -10.73 -12.77
N VAL A 41 -15.98 -10.17 -11.61
CA VAL A 41 -15.02 -9.06 -11.47
C VAL A 41 -13.74 -9.57 -10.81
N THR A 42 -12.60 -9.00 -11.21
CA THR A 42 -11.29 -9.32 -10.64
C THR A 42 -10.75 -8.06 -9.96
N VAL A 43 -10.54 -8.14 -8.65
CA VAL A 43 -9.85 -7.08 -7.88
C VAL A 43 -8.37 -7.44 -7.81
N SER A 44 -7.51 -6.50 -8.20
CA SER A 44 -6.06 -6.69 -8.21
C SER A 44 -5.41 -5.96 -7.03
N CYS A 45 -4.45 -6.60 -6.37
CA CYS A 45 -3.63 -5.99 -5.33
C CYS A 45 -2.15 -6.15 -5.73
N THR A 46 -1.42 -5.04 -5.72
CA THR A 46 0.02 -4.99 -6.02
C THR A 46 0.78 -4.46 -4.81
N GLY A 47 2.00 -4.94 -4.62
CA GLY A 47 2.86 -4.57 -3.50
C GLY A 47 4.31 -4.96 -3.79
N SER A 48 5.21 -4.65 -2.87
CA SER A 48 6.62 -5.02 -3.03
C SER A 48 6.91 -6.43 -2.52
N SER A 49 8.12 -6.92 -2.80
CA SER A 49 8.65 -8.17 -2.22
C SER A 49 8.67 -8.13 -0.69
N SER A 50 8.76 -6.94 -0.08
CA SER A 50 8.70 -6.80 1.38
C SER A 50 7.30 -7.03 1.96
N ASN A 51 6.22 -6.94 1.16
CA ASN A 51 4.87 -7.32 1.58
C ASN A 51 4.45 -8.68 1.01
N ILE A 52 4.29 -8.76 -0.31
CA ILE A 52 3.69 -9.92 -1.00
C ILE A 52 4.68 -11.08 -1.10
N GLY A 53 5.98 -10.79 -1.15
CA GLY A 53 7.02 -11.81 -1.24
C GLY A 53 7.47 -12.41 0.09
N ARG A 54 7.18 -11.74 1.22
CA ARG A 54 7.65 -12.13 2.56
C ARG A 54 6.52 -12.54 3.51
N TYR A 55 5.28 -12.13 3.24
CA TYR A 55 4.15 -12.38 4.14
C TYR A 55 2.98 -12.97 3.37
N SER A 56 2.13 -13.72 4.08
CA SER A 56 0.86 -14.22 3.55
C SER A 56 -0.07 -13.06 3.22
N VAL A 57 -0.74 -13.14 2.06
CA VAL A 57 -1.70 -12.14 1.60
C VAL A 57 -3.12 -12.67 1.81
N SER A 58 -3.96 -11.87 2.45
CA SER A 58 -5.37 -12.18 2.73
C SER A 58 -6.27 -11.02 2.32
N TRP A 59 -7.49 -11.33 1.89
CA TRP A 59 -8.52 -10.33 1.57
C TRP A 59 -9.46 -10.10 2.75
N LEU A 60 -9.84 -8.84 2.97
CA LEU A 60 -10.85 -8.44 3.95
C LEU A 60 -12.03 -7.81 3.21
N TYR A 61 -13.24 -8.25 3.50
CA TYR A 61 -14.47 -7.71 2.94
C TYR A 61 -15.28 -7.05 4.06
N LEU A 62 -15.61 -5.78 3.88
CA LEU A 62 -16.46 -5.02 4.79
C LEU A 62 -17.80 -4.72 4.10
N LEU A 63 -18.91 -5.03 4.77
CA LEU A 63 -20.23 -4.65 4.26
C LEU A 63 -20.45 -3.15 4.45
N ALA A 64 -20.60 -2.43 3.35
CA ALA A 64 -21.10 -1.05 3.38
C ALA A 64 -22.61 -1.05 3.69
N PRO A 65 -23.12 -0.08 4.47
CA PRO A 65 -24.55 0.07 4.69
C PRO A 65 -25.31 0.21 3.37
N ALA A 66 -26.36 -0.57 3.17
CA ALA A 66 -27.19 -0.47 1.97
C ALA A 66 -27.92 0.88 1.95
N ALA A 67 -27.77 1.63 0.87
CA ALA A 67 -28.58 2.83 0.64
C ALA A 67 -30.07 2.42 0.45
N PRO A 68 -31.03 3.06 1.14
CA PRO A 68 -32.44 2.72 1.01
C PRO A 68 -32.96 3.10 -0.39
N GLY A 69 -33.65 2.17 -1.06
CA GLY A 69 -34.60 2.51 -2.14
C GLY A 69 -34.20 2.22 -3.59
N ASN A 70 -32.96 1.84 -3.90
CA ASN A 70 -32.56 1.51 -5.27
C ASN A 70 -32.14 0.04 -5.41
N ARG A 71 -32.65 -0.67 -6.42
CA ARG A 71 -32.07 -1.96 -6.84
C ARG A 71 -30.73 -1.69 -7.54
N PRO A 72 -29.57 -2.07 -6.97
CA PRO A 72 -28.30 -1.90 -7.66
C PRO A 72 -28.26 -2.86 -8.85
N GLN A 73 -28.14 -2.32 -10.07
CA GLN A 73 -27.92 -3.14 -11.29
C GLN A 73 -26.49 -3.70 -11.36
N ASN A 74 -25.57 -3.09 -10.62
CA ASN A 74 -24.17 -3.49 -10.50
C ASN A 74 -23.80 -3.65 -9.02
N HIS A 75 -23.03 -4.68 -8.70
CA HIS A 75 -22.42 -4.81 -7.37
C HIS A 75 -21.10 -4.02 -7.39
N HIS A 76 -21.01 -3.00 -6.55
CA HIS A 76 -19.79 -2.20 -6.37
C HIS A 76 -18.99 -2.79 -5.22
N LEU A 77 -17.84 -3.38 -5.53
CA LEU A 77 -16.88 -3.82 -4.53
C LEU A 77 -15.89 -2.67 -4.35
N LEU A 78 -15.93 -2.04 -3.18
CA LEU A 78 -14.90 -1.08 -2.73
C LEU A 78 -13.61 -1.84 -2.43
#